data_AF-A0A0B6YM77-F1
#
_entry.id   AF-A0A0B6YM77-F1
#
_cell.length_a   1.000
_cell.length_b   1.000
_cell.length_c   1.000
_cell.angle_alpha   90.00
_cell.angle_beta   90.00
_cell.angle_gamma   90.00
#
_symmetry.space_group_name_H-M   'P 1'
#
loop_
_entity.id
_entity.type
_entity.pdbx_description
1 polymer ?
#
loop_
_entity_poly.entity_id
_entity_poly.type
_entity_poly.pdbx_seq_one_letter_code
_entity_poly.pdbx_strand_id
1 'polypeptide(L)'
;CFTYFAEDMKNTYAPYCRNHDDVITAMERYTESTEINDYFNAKIEKMREQMNVFDVSGILIKPVQRILKYPLLLNELLKNTDE
;
A
#
# COMPACT_ATOMS: atom_id res chain seq x y z
N CYS A 1 5.99 6.82 20.22
CA CYS A 1 6.17 6.74 18.75
C CYS A 1 4.81 6.62 18.04
N PHE A 2 4.09 5.50 18.14
CA PHE A 2 2.77 5.35 17.48
C PHE A 2 1.75 6.41 17.87
N THR A 3 1.67 6.77 19.15
CA THR A 3 0.79 7.84 19.64
C THR A 3 1.16 9.23 19.09
N TYR A 4 2.45 9.47 18.85
CA TYR A 4 2.96 10.73 18.31
C TYR A 4 2.58 10.89 16.83
N PHE A 5 2.70 9.82 16.04
CA PHE A 5 2.43 9.86 14.59
C PHE A 5 0.97 9.50 14.21
N ALA A 6 0.11 9.18 15.18
CA ALA A 6 -1.24 8.67 14.90
C ALA A 6 -2.06 9.63 14.03
N GLU A 7 -2.00 10.93 14.33
CA GLU A 7 -2.75 11.94 13.60
C GLU A 7 -2.21 12.15 12.18
N ASP A 8 -0.88 12.19 12.02
CA ASP A 8 -0.24 12.30 10.70
C ASP A 8 -0.54 11.08 9.82
N MET A 9 -0.49 9.88 10.40
CA MET A 9 -0.87 8.65 9.72
C MET A 9 -2.33 8.71 9.30
N LYS A 10 -3.24 9.14 10.17
CA LYS A 10 -4.66 9.27 9.82
C LYS A 10 -4.86 10.26 8.68
N ASN A 11 -4.27 11.44 8.76
CA ASN A 11 -4.44 12.51 7.77
C ASN A 11 -3.84 12.14 6.40
N THR A 12 -2.77 11.34 6.38
CA THR A 12 -2.14 10.88 5.14
C THR A 12 -2.86 9.66 4.54
N TYR A 13 -3.20 8.66 5.35
CA TYR A 13 -3.75 7.40 4.86
C TYR A 13 -5.27 7.45 4.63
N ALA A 14 -6.02 8.29 5.34
CA ALA A 14 -7.47 8.42 5.13
C ALA A 14 -7.84 8.80 3.69
N PRO A 15 -7.26 9.85 3.06
CA PRO A 15 -7.56 10.15 1.65
C PRO A 15 -7.01 9.07 0.71
N TYR A 16 -5.85 8.47 1.02
CA TYR A 16 -5.28 7.40 0.20
C TYR A 16 -6.19 6.18 0.12
N CYS A 17 -6.68 5.71 1.28
CA CYS A 17 -7.60 4.57 1.36
C CYS A 17 -8.95 4.89 0.70
N ARG A 18 -9.47 6.12 0.88
CA ARG A 18 -10.73 6.55 0.27
C ARG A 18 -10.68 6.49 -1.26
N ASN A 19 -9.58 6.94 -1.84
CA ASN A 19 -9.42 7.01 -3.29
C ASN A 19 -8.91 5.70 -3.90
N HIS A 20 -8.68 4.65 -3.09
CA HIS A 20 -8.04 3.44 -3.56
C HIS A 20 -8.92 2.67 -4.57
N ASP A 21 -10.24 2.68 -4.36
CA ASP A 21 -11.19 2.06 -5.29
C ASP A 21 -11.16 2.75 -6.67
N ASP A 22 -11.12 4.09 -6.69
CA ASP A 22 -10.99 4.87 -7.93
C ASP A 22 -9.69 4.55 -8.68
N VAL A 23 -8.59 4.35 -7.92
CA VAL A 23 -7.30 3.96 -8.48
C VAL A 23 -7.36 2.55 -9.08
N ILE A 24 -8.05 1.60 -8.44
CA ILE A 24 -8.25 0.26 -9.00
C ILE A 24 -9.02 0.34 -10.32
N THR A 25 -10.11 1.11 -10.38
CA THR A 25 -10.87 1.31 -11.62
C THR A 25 -10.03 1.98 -12.72
N ALA A 26 -9.16 2.93 -12.37
CA ALA A 26 -8.24 3.53 -13.34
C ALA A 26 -7.21 2.51 -13.85
N MET A 27 -6.69 1.65 -12.95
CA MET A 27 -5.73 0.60 -13.31
C MET A 27 -6.33 -0.42 -14.28
N GLU A 28 -7.59 -0.83 -14.09
CA GLU A 28 -8.29 -1.73 -15.01
C GLU A 28 -8.29 -1.16 -16.45
N ARG A 29 -8.61 0.14 -16.60
CA ARG A 29 -8.56 0.81 -17.92
C ARG A 29 -7.15 0.86 -18.51
N TYR A 30 -6.13 1.03 -17.68
CA TYR A 30 -4.74 1.04 -18.15
C TYR A 30 -4.24 -0.33 -18.58
N THR A 31 -4.78 -1.42 -18.01
CA THR A 31 -4.43 -2.78 -18.45
C THR A 31 -4.91 -3.10 -19.86
N GLU A 32 -5.93 -2.39 -20.37
CA GLU A 32 -6.43 -2.52 -21.74
C GLU A 32 -5.48 -1.89 -22.78
N SER A 33 -4.60 -0.98 -22.37
CA SER A 33 -3.61 -0.34 -23.24
C SER A 33 -2.26 -1.04 -23.14
N THR A 34 -1.86 -1.72 -24.22
CA THR A 34 -0.56 -2.41 -24.30
C THR A 34 0.63 -1.47 -24.07
N GLU A 35 0.58 -0.25 -24.61
CA GLU A 35 1.67 0.73 -24.46
C GLU A 35 1.86 1.14 -22.99
N ILE A 36 0.76 1.42 -22.29
CA ILE A 36 0.81 1.82 -20.87
C ILE A 36 1.24 0.63 -20.00
N ASN A 37 0.74 -0.56 -20.30
CA ASN A 37 1.09 -1.79 -19.59
C ASN A 37 2.59 -2.10 -19.73
N ASP A 38 3.13 -2.04 -20.96
CA ASP A 38 4.56 -2.26 -21.23
C ASP A 38 5.44 -1.23 -20.52
N TYR A 39 5.02 0.05 -20.50
CA TYR A 39 5.72 1.10 -19.76
C TYR A 39 5.82 0.78 -18.26
N PHE A 40 4.70 0.40 -17.63
CA PHE A 40 4.69 0.04 -16.22
C PHE A 40 5.49 -1.23 -15.94
N ASN A 41 5.39 -2.26 -16.77
CA ASN A 41 6.16 -3.50 -16.61
C ASN A 41 7.66 -3.23 -16.66
N ALA A 42 8.13 -2.38 -17.59
CA ALA A 42 9.54 -1.99 -17.67
C ALA A 42 10.04 -1.26 -16.40
N LYS A 43 9.16 -0.51 -15.72
CA LYS A 43 9.49 0.13 -14.43
C LYS A 43 9.46 -0.86 -13.27
N ILE A 44 8.46 -1.74 -13.24
CA ILE A 44 8.32 -2.79 -12.22
C ILE A 44 9.52 -3.74 -12.26
N GLU A 45 10.00 -4.12 -13.45
CA GLU A 45 11.16 -4.99 -13.59
C GLU A 45 12.40 -4.41 -12.92
N LYS A 46 12.65 -3.10 -13.07
CA LYS A 46 13.73 -2.41 -12.34
C LYS A 46 13.53 -2.40 -10.82
N MET A 47 12.28 -2.33 -10.39
CA MET A 47 11.95 -2.35 -8.95
C MET A 47 12.09 -3.75 -8.35
N ARG A 48 11.92 -4.82 -9.14
CA ARG A 48 12.06 -6.22 -8.68
C ARG A 48 13.44 -6.54 -8.11
N GLU A 49 14.47 -5.84 -8.55
CA GLU A 49 15.83 -5.98 -8.02
C GLU A 49 15.94 -5.59 -6.54
N GLN A 50 15.06 -4.70 -6.05
CA GLN A 50 15.12 -4.14 -4.70
C GLN A 50 13.95 -4.59 -3.82
N MET A 51 12.85 -5.04 -4.42
CA MET A 51 11.63 -5.33 -3.69
C MET A 51 10.78 -6.39 -4.40
N ASN A 52 10.15 -7.26 -3.60
CA ASN A 52 9.28 -8.31 -4.11
C ASN A 52 7.94 -7.71 -4.59
N VAL A 53 7.89 -7.35 -5.87
CA VAL A 53 6.74 -6.71 -6.52
C VAL A 53 6.45 -7.38 -7.86
N PHE A 54 5.20 -7.80 -8.04
CA PHE A 54 4.75 -8.45 -9.27
C PHE A 54 4.11 -7.47 -10.24
N ASP A 55 3.30 -6.55 -9.75
CA ASP A 55 2.57 -5.57 -10.55
C ASP A 55 2.40 -4.24 -9.79
N VAL A 56 1.92 -3.23 -10.51
CA VAL A 56 1.68 -1.89 -9.95
C VAL A 56 0.61 -1.93 -8.85
N SER A 57 -0.47 -2.69 -9.07
CA SER A 57 -1.55 -2.90 -8.10
C SER A 57 -1.02 -3.41 -6.75
N GLY A 58 -0.08 -4.35 -6.80
CA GLY A 58 0.60 -4.93 -5.64
C GLY A 58 1.48 -3.95 -4.87
N ILE A 59 1.93 -2.84 -5.48
CA ILE A 59 2.57 -1.72 -4.75
C ILE A 59 1.50 -0.85 -4.10
N LEU A 60 0.48 -0.46 -4.87
CA LEU A 60 -0.53 0.52 -4.46
C LEU A 60 -1.40 0.02 -3.30
N ILE A 61 -1.58 -1.29 -3.16
CA ILE A 61 -2.34 -1.89 -2.05
C ILE A 61 -1.54 -1.94 -0.73
N LYS A 62 -0.20 -1.85 -0.78
CA LYS A 62 0.65 -2.02 0.43
C LYS A 62 0.35 -1.00 1.53
N PRO A 63 0.17 0.31 1.26
CA PRO A 63 -0.18 1.28 2.30
C PRO A 63 -1.52 0.96 2.98
N VAL A 64 -2.53 0.54 2.20
CA VAL A 64 -3.85 0.12 2.70
C VAL A 64 -3.73 -1.13 3.58
N GLN A 65 -2.97 -2.12 3.13
CA GLN A 65 -2.70 -3.32 3.94
C GLN A 65 -1.92 -2.99 5.21
N ARG A 66 -0.92 -2.10 5.12
CA ARG A 66 -0.03 -1.78 6.25
C ARG A 66 -0.76 -1.06 7.37
N ILE A 67 -1.61 -0.08 7.06
CA ILE A 67 -2.35 0.67 8.09
C ILE A 67 -3.28 -0.27 8.90
N LEU A 68 -3.84 -1.28 8.24
CA LEU A 68 -4.68 -2.31 8.88
C LEU A 68 -3.90 -3.30 9.75
N LYS A 69 -2.59 -3.45 9.52
CA LYS A 69 -1.73 -4.34 10.33
C LYS A 69 -1.31 -3.73 11.65
N TYR A 70 -1.23 -2.39 11.77
CA TYR A 70 -0.76 -1.77 13.01
C TYR A 70 -1.60 -2.12 14.24
N PRO A 71 -2.94 -2.08 14.21
CA PRO A 71 -3.75 -2.51 15.35
C PRO A 71 -3.48 -3.96 15.76
N LEU A 72 -3.32 -4.87 14.79
CA LEU A 72 -3.06 -6.29 15.06
C LEU A 72 -1.70 -6.50 15.72
N LEU A 73 -0.66 -5.84 15.20
CA LEU A 73 0.70 -5.92 15.72
C LEU A 73 0.82 -5.29 17.11
N LEU A 74 0.18 -4.14 17.32
CA LEU A 74 0.18 -3.46 18.61
C LEU A 74 -0.59 -4.26 19.67
N ASN A 75 -1.71 -4.86 19.31
CA ASN A 75 -2.45 -5.74 20.21
C ASN A 75 -1.62 -6.97 20.61
N GLU A 76 -0.90 -7.57 19.67
CA GLU A 76 -0.05 -8.71 19.98
C GLU A 76 1.16 -8.30 20.83
N LEU A 77 1.75 -7.15 20.56
CA LEU A 77 2.81 -6.58 21.40
C LEU A 77 2.31 -6.36 22.84
N LEU A 78 1.13 -5.77 23.01
CA LEU A 78 0.52 -5.51 24.31
C LEU A 78 0.30 -6.81 25.11
N LYS A 79 -0.16 -7.89 24.48
CA LYS A 79 -0.31 -9.19 25.15
C LYS A 79 1.00 -9.80 25.64
N ASN A 80 2.11 -9.47 24.98
CA ASN A 80 3.44 -10.01 25.28
C ASN A 80 4.29 -9.02 26.08
N THR A 81 3.69 -7.95 26.62
CA THR A 81 4.35 -6.99 27.50
C THR A 81 3.68 -7.10 28.87
N ASP A 82 4.45 -7.43 29.90
CA ASP A 82 3.96 -7.47 31.28
C ASP A 82 3.55 -6.06 31.75
N GLU A 83 2.66 -5.98 32.76
CA GLU A 83 2.26 -4.71 33.40
C GLU A 83 3.45 -3.93 34.02
#